data_AF-A0A3R7QDQ8-F1
#
_entry.id   AF-A0A3R7QDQ8-F1
#
_cell.length_a   1.000
_cell.length_b   1.000
_cell.length_c   1.000
_cell.angle_alpha   90.00
_cell.angle_beta   90.00
_cell.angle_gamma   90.00
#
_symmetry.space_group_name_H-M   'P 1'
#
loop_
_entity.id
_entity.type
_entity.pdbx_description
1 polymer ?
#
loop_
_entity_poly.entity_id
_entity_poly.type
_entity_poly.pdbx_seq_one_letter_code
_entity_poly.pdbx_strand_id
1 'polypeptide(L)'
;MINSINGLVFPGGSASITQRSGYGRAGRLLYDLLLQKAANGTILPLFATCLGFEMLMYLHANNTNPLTSCKAQNRSDPLYLQTGWELSELLGEAPEHILQTLTTTNATSNFHKFCVTPETFRELGLDGDFLMLSTSHDSDGIEYVANVEHRELPLFGFQWHPEKNLYEWSFSSIPHTRDAIEAAQFMANLFVDKARRNNQTFGSEEEEAAALIYNYSPTYVSQLYRSSFQQCYFFE
;
A
#
# COMPACT_ATOMS: atom_id res chain seq x y z
N MET A 1 17.42 -12.71 -0.60
CA MET A 1 16.79 -11.45 -0.16
C MET A 1 15.56 -11.66 0.72
N ILE A 2 14.49 -12.36 0.30
CA ILE A 2 13.28 -12.53 1.16
C ILE A 2 13.53 -13.31 2.47
N ASN A 3 14.65 -14.02 2.59
CA ASN A 3 15.08 -14.69 3.83
C ASN A 3 15.92 -13.79 4.75
N SER A 4 16.18 -12.56 4.34
CA SER A 4 17.07 -11.62 5.02
C SER A 4 16.38 -10.32 5.42
N ILE A 5 15.24 -10.00 4.80
CA ILE A 5 14.49 -8.75 5.03
C ILE A 5 13.32 -8.99 5.97
N ASN A 6 12.90 -7.92 6.66
CA ASN A 6 11.91 -8.01 7.73
C ASN A 6 10.49 -7.61 7.31
N GLY A 7 10.28 -7.24 6.05
CA GLY A 7 8.98 -6.84 5.51
C GLY A 7 9.08 -6.49 4.02
N LEU A 8 7.94 -6.35 3.38
CA LEU A 8 7.82 -5.99 1.96
C LEU A 8 6.92 -4.78 1.78
N VAL A 9 7.27 -3.94 0.80
CA VAL A 9 6.39 -2.89 0.29
C VAL A 9 6.16 -3.13 -1.19
N PHE A 10 4.89 -3.19 -1.60
CA PHE A 10 4.49 -3.11 -3.00
C PHE A 10 4.06 -1.68 -3.30
N PRO A 11 4.91 -0.88 -3.98
CA PRO A 11 4.63 0.53 -4.21
C PRO A 11 3.58 0.71 -5.31
N GLY A 12 3.06 1.94 -5.39
CA GLY A 12 2.23 2.38 -6.51
C GLY A 12 3.00 2.49 -7.83
N GLY A 13 2.29 2.75 -8.92
CA GLY A 13 2.89 2.88 -10.25
C GLY A 13 1.87 2.67 -11.36
N SER A 14 2.35 2.35 -12.57
CA SER A 14 1.50 2.11 -13.73
C SER A 14 1.94 0.89 -14.58
N ALA A 15 2.79 0.02 -14.03
CA ALA A 15 3.17 -1.22 -14.68
C ALA A 15 2.01 -2.23 -14.68
N SER A 16 2.05 -3.25 -15.55
CA SER A 16 1.06 -4.33 -15.48
C SER A 16 1.23 -5.15 -14.19
N ILE A 17 0.18 -5.35 -13.41
CA ILE A 17 0.18 -6.24 -12.23
C ILE A 17 0.23 -7.73 -12.58
N THR A 18 0.07 -8.07 -13.86
CA THR A 18 0.17 -9.44 -14.37
C THR A 18 1.63 -9.81 -14.70
N GLN A 19 1.87 -11.06 -15.09
CA GLN A 19 3.20 -11.53 -15.51
C GLN A 19 3.76 -10.82 -16.77
N ARG A 20 2.98 -9.94 -17.42
CA ARG A 20 3.41 -9.12 -18.55
C ARG A 20 4.49 -8.09 -18.19
N SER A 21 4.65 -7.72 -16.92
CA SER A 21 5.71 -6.81 -16.47
C SER A 21 6.68 -7.46 -15.49
N GLY A 22 7.87 -6.87 -15.34
CA GLY A 22 8.82 -7.27 -14.29
C GLY A 22 8.24 -7.11 -12.88
N TYR A 23 7.49 -6.03 -12.66
CA TYR A 23 6.78 -5.75 -11.40
C TYR A 23 5.80 -6.87 -11.04
N GLY A 24 4.91 -7.26 -11.96
CA GLY A 24 3.92 -8.32 -11.71
C GLY A 24 4.54 -9.71 -11.54
N ARG A 25 5.63 -10.02 -12.28
CA ARG A 25 6.37 -11.27 -12.07
C ARG A 25 7.05 -11.32 -10.71
N ALA A 26 7.75 -10.26 -10.31
CA ALA A 26 8.40 -10.17 -9.02
C ALA A 26 7.39 -10.17 -7.88
N GLY A 27 6.29 -9.40 -8.01
CA GLY A 27 5.22 -9.33 -7.03
C GLY A 27 4.56 -10.68 -6.77
N ARG A 28 4.24 -11.44 -7.82
CA ARG A 28 3.72 -12.82 -7.67
C ARG A 28 4.70 -13.72 -6.91
N LEU A 29 5.97 -13.73 -7.32
CA LEU A 29 6.98 -14.56 -6.67
C LEU A 29 7.16 -14.20 -5.19
N LEU A 30 7.23 -12.90 -4.87
CA LEU A 30 7.38 -12.43 -3.50
C LEU A 30 6.14 -12.73 -2.64
N TYR A 31 4.94 -12.61 -3.21
CA TYR A 31 3.69 -12.94 -2.52
C TYR A 31 3.60 -14.45 -2.21
N ASP A 32 3.89 -15.31 -3.21
CA ASP A 32 3.91 -16.76 -3.01
C ASP A 32 4.92 -17.16 -1.92
N LEU A 33 6.12 -16.57 -1.94
CA LEU A 33 7.15 -16.80 -0.93
C LEU A 33 6.74 -16.27 0.45
N LEU A 34 6.05 -15.13 0.52
CA LEU A 34 5.55 -14.59 1.78
C LEU A 34 4.55 -15.55 2.44
N LEU A 35 3.58 -16.06 1.66
CA LEU A 35 2.60 -17.04 2.17
C LEU A 35 3.27 -18.35 2.60
N GLN A 36 4.24 -18.84 1.81
CA GLN A 36 5.02 -20.03 2.18
C GLN A 36 5.80 -19.83 3.49
N LYS A 37 6.40 -18.66 3.70
CA LYS A 37 7.11 -18.35 4.95
C LYS A 37 6.16 -18.29 6.13
N ALA A 38 4.99 -17.67 5.96
CA ALA A 38 3.95 -17.63 6.99
C ALA A 38 3.49 -19.06 7.37
N ALA A 39 3.25 -19.93 6.39
CA ALA A 39 2.92 -21.34 6.62
C ALA A 39 4.02 -22.13 7.37
N ASN A 40 5.27 -21.70 7.24
CA ASN A 40 6.43 -22.26 7.94
C ASN A 40 6.78 -21.51 9.24
N GLY A 41 5.89 -20.66 9.76
CA GLY A 41 6.03 -19.95 11.03
C GLY A 41 6.90 -18.69 11.00
N THR A 42 7.36 -18.26 9.82
CA THR A 42 8.09 -16.99 9.66
C THR A 42 7.17 -15.93 9.03
N ILE A 43 6.66 -15.03 9.86
CA ILE A 43 5.68 -14.02 9.43
C ILE A 43 6.41 -12.73 9.01
N LEU A 44 6.07 -12.20 7.84
CA LEU A 44 6.56 -10.94 7.31
C LEU A 44 5.37 -10.03 6.98
N PRO A 45 5.40 -8.73 7.35
CA PRO A 45 4.40 -7.79 6.89
C PRO A 45 4.55 -7.44 5.42
N LEU A 46 3.41 -7.14 4.79
CA LEU A 46 3.33 -6.55 3.46
C LEU A 46 2.50 -5.27 3.52
N PHE A 47 3.07 -4.17 3.05
CA PHE A 47 2.35 -2.92 2.80
C PHE A 47 2.19 -2.72 1.29
N ALA A 48 0.95 -2.66 0.82
CA ALA A 48 0.62 -2.61 -0.59
C ALA A 48 -0.13 -1.31 -0.92
N THR A 49 0.48 -0.43 -1.71
CA THR A 49 -0.02 0.93 -1.97
C THR A 49 -0.43 1.10 -3.43
N CYS A 50 -1.63 1.60 -3.70
CA CYS A 50 -2.16 1.90 -5.03
C CYS A 50 -2.01 0.69 -5.99
N LEU A 51 -1.11 0.74 -6.98
CA LEU A 51 -0.79 -0.42 -7.84
C LEU A 51 -0.42 -1.68 -7.05
N GLY A 52 0.26 -1.53 -5.91
CA GLY A 52 0.57 -2.64 -5.02
C GLY A 52 -0.68 -3.25 -4.41
N PHE A 53 -1.66 -2.43 -4.01
CA PHE A 53 -2.96 -2.89 -3.54
C PHE A 53 -3.72 -3.61 -4.65
N GLU A 54 -3.76 -3.05 -5.86
CA GLU A 54 -4.34 -3.71 -7.04
C GLU A 54 -3.71 -5.09 -7.29
N MET A 55 -2.38 -5.17 -7.18
CA MET A 55 -1.64 -6.43 -7.31
C MET A 55 -1.96 -7.42 -6.19
N LEU A 56 -2.06 -6.96 -4.93
CA LEU A 56 -2.43 -7.80 -3.80
C LEU A 56 -3.81 -8.43 -4.01
N MET A 57 -4.82 -7.62 -4.37
CA MET A 57 -6.18 -8.10 -4.64
C MET A 57 -6.21 -9.06 -5.82
N TYR A 58 -5.49 -8.78 -6.91
CA TYR A 58 -5.39 -9.66 -8.07
C TYR A 58 -4.74 -11.01 -7.73
N LEU A 59 -3.62 -11.00 -6.99
CA LEU A 59 -2.91 -12.22 -6.63
C LEU A 59 -3.75 -13.08 -5.68
N HIS A 60 -4.40 -12.45 -4.71
CA HIS A 60 -5.25 -13.16 -3.76
C HIS A 60 -6.54 -13.69 -4.39
N ALA A 61 -7.12 -12.99 -5.37
CA ALA A 61 -8.21 -13.48 -6.23
C ALA A 61 -7.76 -14.54 -7.24
N ASN A 62 -6.67 -15.28 -6.96
CA ASN A 62 -6.07 -16.30 -7.81
C ASN A 62 -5.82 -15.82 -9.26
N ASN A 63 -5.23 -14.63 -9.40
CA ASN A 63 -4.95 -14.00 -10.68
C ASN A 63 -6.21 -13.62 -11.50
N THR A 64 -7.36 -13.49 -10.86
CA THR A 64 -8.58 -12.95 -11.47
C THR A 64 -8.57 -11.42 -11.34
N ASN A 65 -8.92 -10.70 -12.41
CA ASN A 65 -8.88 -9.24 -12.41
C ASN A 65 -9.99 -8.63 -11.51
N PRO A 66 -9.65 -7.94 -10.41
CA PRO A 66 -10.63 -7.31 -9.53
C PRO A 66 -10.95 -5.85 -9.93
N LEU A 67 -10.29 -5.34 -10.97
CA LEU A 67 -10.23 -3.91 -11.25
C LEU A 67 -11.39 -3.42 -12.12
N THR A 68 -12.02 -2.36 -11.66
CA THR A 68 -12.95 -1.52 -12.42
C THR A 68 -12.33 -0.16 -12.67
N SER A 69 -12.66 0.49 -13.79
CA SER A 69 -12.22 1.86 -14.06
C SER A 69 -12.86 2.83 -13.06
N CYS A 70 -12.09 3.78 -12.55
CA CYS A 70 -12.57 4.84 -11.66
C CYS A 70 -11.84 6.17 -11.90
N LYS A 71 -12.46 7.26 -11.47
CA LYS A 71 -11.97 8.64 -11.63
C LYS A 71 -11.46 9.21 -10.31
N ALA A 72 -10.34 8.69 -9.83
CA ALA A 72 -9.74 9.06 -8.55
C ALA A 72 -8.28 9.54 -8.70
N GLN A 73 -8.01 10.35 -9.73
CA GLN A 73 -6.68 10.88 -9.99
C GLN A 73 -6.52 12.32 -9.50
N ASN A 74 -5.39 12.62 -8.86
CA ASN A 74 -4.98 13.97 -8.49
C ASN A 74 -6.00 14.68 -7.59
N ARG A 75 -6.42 13.99 -6.53
CA ARG A 75 -7.38 14.49 -5.56
C ARG A 75 -7.05 13.98 -4.17
N SER A 76 -7.68 14.60 -3.17
CA SER A 76 -7.64 14.14 -1.79
C SER A 76 -9.04 13.93 -1.25
N ASP A 77 -9.21 12.85 -0.48
CA ASP A 77 -10.52 12.37 -0.04
C ASP A 77 -10.50 11.90 1.42
N PRO A 78 -11.65 11.94 2.13
CA PRO A 78 -11.82 11.27 3.40
C PRO A 78 -12.04 9.76 3.21
N LEU A 79 -12.00 9.03 4.31
CA LEU A 79 -12.32 7.61 4.39
C LEU A 79 -13.69 7.39 5.04
N TYR A 80 -14.46 6.45 4.51
CA TYR A 80 -15.73 6.00 5.08
C TYR A 80 -15.51 4.62 5.72
N LEU A 81 -15.56 4.56 7.04
CA LEU A 81 -15.29 3.33 7.79
C LEU A 81 -16.38 2.28 7.52
N GLN A 82 -15.94 1.02 7.41
CA GLN A 82 -16.79 -0.14 7.14
C GLN A 82 -16.92 -1.01 8.38
N THR A 83 -18.01 -1.76 8.50
CA THR A 83 -18.27 -2.61 9.67
C THR A 83 -17.08 -3.52 10.02
N GLY A 84 -16.65 -3.49 11.29
CA GLY A 84 -15.56 -4.33 11.79
C GLY A 84 -14.18 -3.67 11.70
N TRP A 85 -14.09 -2.41 11.24
CA TRP A 85 -12.85 -1.65 11.25
C TRP A 85 -12.23 -1.55 12.65
N GLU A 86 -13.04 -1.54 13.70
CA GLU A 86 -12.62 -1.43 15.11
C GLU A 86 -11.77 -2.62 15.57
N LEU A 87 -11.89 -3.77 14.89
CA LEU A 87 -11.17 -5.00 15.21
C LEU A 87 -9.80 -5.09 14.52
N SER A 88 -9.48 -4.13 13.65
CA SER A 88 -8.26 -4.15 12.84
C SER A 88 -7.06 -3.56 13.57
N GLU A 89 -5.85 -4.07 13.28
CA GLU A 89 -4.62 -3.45 13.76
C GLU A 89 -4.37 -2.10 13.06
N LEU A 90 -4.85 -1.91 11.83
CA LEU A 90 -4.62 -0.71 11.03
C LEU A 90 -5.45 0.49 11.47
N LEU A 91 -6.78 0.34 11.56
CA LEU A 91 -7.67 1.45 11.91
C LEU A 91 -8.22 1.31 13.33
N GLY A 92 -8.38 0.10 13.86
CA GLY A 92 -8.91 -0.13 15.20
C GLY A 92 -7.93 0.31 16.30
N GLU A 93 -6.63 0.18 16.08
CA GLU A 93 -5.58 0.64 17.02
C GLU A 93 -5.11 2.08 16.75
N ALA A 94 -5.65 2.75 15.72
CA ALA A 94 -5.24 4.10 15.38
C ALA A 94 -5.70 5.11 16.47
N PRO A 95 -4.84 6.06 16.88
CA PRO A 95 -5.24 7.10 17.81
C PRO A 95 -6.46 7.89 17.30
N GLU A 96 -7.33 8.33 18.20
CA GLU A 96 -8.59 8.98 17.83
C GLU A 96 -8.39 10.18 16.88
N HIS A 97 -7.39 11.02 17.12
CA HIS A 97 -7.09 12.17 16.26
C HIS A 97 -6.69 11.76 14.82
N ILE A 98 -6.02 10.61 14.66
CA ILE A 98 -5.67 10.06 13.34
C ILE A 98 -6.93 9.59 12.62
N LEU A 99 -7.81 8.86 13.31
CA LEU A 99 -9.09 8.44 12.73
C LEU A 99 -10.00 9.61 12.37
N GLN A 100 -10.12 10.60 13.26
CA GLN A 100 -10.87 11.83 12.98
C GLN A 100 -10.31 12.50 11.71
N THR A 101 -9.00 12.68 11.63
CA THR A 101 -8.35 13.26 10.44
C THR A 101 -8.71 12.51 9.16
N LEU A 102 -8.55 11.18 9.19
CA LEU A 102 -8.80 10.33 8.03
C LEU A 102 -10.27 10.29 7.60
N THR A 103 -11.22 10.45 8.53
CA THR A 103 -12.67 10.31 8.26
C THR A 103 -13.39 11.63 8.04
N THR A 104 -12.89 12.74 8.57
CA THR A 104 -13.57 14.04 8.51
C THR A 104 -12.86 15.06 7.62
N THR A 105 -11.67 14.74 7.10
CA THR A 105 -10.90 15.64 6.24
C THR A 105 -10.40 14.95 4.98
N ASN A 106 -10.07 15.73 3.95
CA ASN A 106 -9.46 15.22 2.72
C ASN A 106 -7.96 14.93 2.94
N ALA A 107 -7.66 13.90 3.74
CA ALA A 107 -6.30 13.57 4.17
C ALA A 107 -5.61 12.49 3.32
N THR A 108 -6.32 11.79 2.44
CA THR A 108 -5.76 10.69 1.65
C THR A 108 -5.43 11.13 0.23
N SER A 109 -4.22 10.86 -0.27
CA SER A 109 -3.80 11.21 -1.64
C SER A 109 -4.21 10.14 -2.66
N ASN A 110 -5.15 10.44 -3.56
CA ASN A 110 -5.65 9.50 -4.57
C ASN A 110 -5.11 9.82 -5.98
N PHE A 111 -4.44 8.84 -6.60
CA PHE A 111 -3.75 8.96 -7.89
C PHE A 111 -3.96 7.74 -8.82
N HIS A 112 -5.15 7.12 -8.78
CA HIS A 112 -5.44 5.87 -9.48
C HIS A 112 -6.57 6.01 -10.52
N LYS A 113 -6.50 5.16 -11.56
CA LYS A 113 -7.52 5.05 -12.62
C LYS A 113 -8.34 3.77 -12.51
N PHE A 114 -7.92 2.87 -11.63
CA PHE A 114 -8.55 1.61 -11.37
C PHE A 114 -8.81 1.49 -9.88
N CYS A 115 -9.85 0.75 -9.55
CA CYS A 115 -10.36 0.58 -8.21
C CYS A 115 -10.89 -0.85 -8.06
N VAL A 116 -10.95 -1.33 -6.82
CA VAL A 116 -11.75 -2.52 -6.47
C VAL A 116 -13.03 -2.02 -5.80
N THR A 117 -14.19 -2.37 -6.35
CA THR A 117 -15.49 -2.00 -5.75
C THR A 117 -15.82 -2.96 -4.61
N PRO A 118 -16.64 -2.55 -3.62
CA PRO A 118 -17.10 -3.47 -2.58
C PRO A 118 -17.89 -4.68 -3.13
N GLU A 119 -18.56 -4.53 -4.28
CA GLU A 119 -19.25 -5.62 -4.98
C GLU A 119 -18.24 -6.65 -5.50
N THR A 120 -17.30 -6.22 -6.35
CA THR A 120 -16.26 -7.12 -6.91
C THR A 120 -15.39 -7.74 -5.82
N PHE A 121 -15.13 -7.01 -4.73
CA PHE A 121 -14.40 -7.54 -3.58
C PHE A 121 -15.08 -8.78 -2.98
N ARG A 122 -16.40 -8.73 -2.79
CA ARG A 122 -17.20 -9.86 -2.27
C ARG A 122 -17.41 -10.95 -3.30
N GLU A 123 -17.65 -10.59 -4.56
CA GLU A 123 -17.84 -11.58 -5.64
C GLU A 123 -16.61 -12.47 -5.85
N LEU A 124 -15.42 -11.92 -5.64
CA LEU A 124 -14.16 -12.66 -5.70
C LEU A 124 -13.80 -13.38 -4.39
N GLY A 125 -14.66 -13.29 -3.36
CA GLY A 125 -14.47 -13.93 -2.06
C GLY A 125 -13.33 -13.34 -1.24
N LEU A 126 -12.87 -12.13 -1.54
CA LEU A 126 -11.75 -11.49 -0.84
C LEU A 126 -12.10 -11.16 0.62
N ASP A 127 -13.38 -10.98 0.93
CA ASP A 127 -13.89 -10.75 2.28
C ASP A 127 -13.78 -11.98 3.20
N GLY A 128 -13.51 -13.17 2.65
CA GLY A 128 -13.17 -14.36 3.41
C GLY A 128 -11.88 -14.21 4.21
N ASP A 129 -10.87 -13.58 3.61
CA ASP A 129 -9.50 -13.49 4.16
C ASP A 129 -9.10 -12.06 4.53
N PHE A 130 -9.75 -11.05 3.94
CA PHE A 130 -9.50 -9.64 4.23
C PHE A 130 -10.70 -8.98 4.91
N LEU A 131 -10.42 -8.13 5.91
CA LEU A 131 -11.34 -7.12 6.40
C LEU A 131 -11.28 -5.91 5.48
N MET A 132 -12.43 -5.51 4.94
CA MET A 132 -12.60 -4.21 4.29
C MET A 132 -12.76 -3.16 5.38
N LEU A 133 -11.77 -2.29 5.55
CA LEU A 133 -11.71 -1.37 6.69
C LEU A 133 -12.36 -0.03 6.39
N SER A 134 -12.21 0.44 5.16
CA SER A 134 -12.85 1.67 4.73
C SER A 134 -13.02 1.71 3.21
N THR A 135 -13.97 2.52 2.76
CA THR A 135 -14.17 2.89 1.36
C THR A 135 -13.92 4.37 1.12
N SER A 136 -13.91 4.76 -0.16
CA SER A 136 -13.98 6.15 -0.62
C SER A 136 -14.79 6.21 -1.92
N HIS A 137 -15.02 7.42 -2.45
CA HIS A 137 -15.82 7.66 -3.63
C HIS A 137 -15.01 8.41 -4.70
N ASP A 138 -15.09 7.94 -5.94
CA ASP A 138 -14.44 8.62 -7.06
C ASP A 138 -15.22 9.88 -7.50
N SER A 139 -14.85 10.48 -8.64
CA SER A 139 -15.49 11.72 -9.11
C SER A 139 -16.90 11.53 -9.66
N ASP A 140 -17.25 10.29 -10.03
CA ASP A 140 -18.59 9.93 -10.53
C ASP A 140 -19.46 9.32 -9.41
N GLY A 141 -18.93 9.21 -8.18
CA GLY A 141 -19.62 8.61 -7.04
C GLY A 141 -19.51 7.08 -6.96
N ILE A 142 -18.59 6.46 -7.71
CA ILE A 142 -18.30 5.03 -7.57
C ILE A 142 -17.62 4.80 -6.23
N GLU A 143 -18.25 4.01 -5.36
CA GLU A 143 -17.65 3.54 -4.12
C GLU A 143 -16.55 2.50 -4.42
N TYR A 144 -15.39 2.68 -3.80
CA TYR A 144 -14.27 1.76 -3.91
C TYR A 144 -13.63 1.46 -2.55
N VAL A 145 -13.03 0.28 -2.45
CA VAL A 145 -12.27 -0.16 -1.28
C VAL A 145 -11.00 0.69 -1.15
N ALA A 146 -10.87 1.39 -0.03
CA ALA A 146 -9.75 2.30 0.21
C ALA A 146 -8.68 1.68 1.10
N ASN A 147 -9.08 0.86 2.09
CA ASN A 147 -8.17 0.14 2.99
C ASN A 147 -8.66 -1.28 3.25
N VAL A 148 -7.72 -2.23 3.29
CA VAL A 148 -7.94 -3.61 3.71
C VAL A 148 -6.84 -4.08 4.65
N GLU A 149 -7.17 -5.06 5.48
CA GLU A 149 -6.23 -5.79 6.31
C GLU A 149 -6.56 -7.27 6.28
N HIS A 150 -5.55 -8.12 6.11
CA HIS A 150 -5.76 -9.57 6.15
C HIS A 150 -6.06 -10.02 7.58
N ARG A 151 -7.05 -10.91 7.74
CA ARG A 151 -7.60 -11.31 9.04
C ARG A 151 -6.57 -11.96 9.98
N GLU A 152 -5.63 -12.71 9.42
CA GLU A 152 -4.64 -13.48 10.19
C GLU A 152 -3.17 -13.08 9.97
N LEU A 153 -2.85 -12.45 8.84
CA LEU A 153 -1.48 -12.15 8.42
C LEU A 153 -1.31 -10.62 8.38
N PRO A 154 -0.11 -10.08 8.65
CA PRO A 154 0.13 -8.64 8.63
C PRO A 154 0.23 -8.09 7.19
N LEU A 155 -0.82 -8.29 6.39
CA LEU A 155 -0.93 -7.79 5.02
C LEU A 155 -1.92 -6.64 4.99
N PHE A 156 -1.43 -5.46 4.61
CA PHE A 156 -2.18 -4.22 4.62
C PHE A 156 -2.21 -3.63 3.22
N GLY A 157 -3.39 -3.22 2.78
CA GLY A 157 -3.62 -2.68 1.46
C GLY A 157 -4.25 -1.29 1.52
N PHE A 158 -3.71 -0.36 0.73
CA PHE A 158 -4.14 1.03 0.64
C PHE A 158 -4.33 1.39 -0.83
N GLN A 159 -5.52 1.83 -1.23
CA GLN A 159 -5.72 2.32 -2.60
C GLN A 159 -5.09 3.72 -2.81
N TRP A 160 -4.95 4.48 -1.73
CA TRP A 160 -4.39 5.84 -1.67
C TRP A 160 -2.91 5.82 -1.27
N HIS A 161 -2.25 6.98 -1.33
CA HIS A 161 -0.80 7.15 -1.15
C HIS A 161 -0.44 7.89 0.14
N PRO A 162 -0.23 7.22 1.29
CA PRO A 162 0.19 7.88 2.51
C PRO A 162 1.55 8.60 2.35
N GLU A 163 2.49 8.01 1.60
CA GLU A 163 3.84 8.54 1.44
C GLU A 163 3.88 9.93 0.80
N LYS A 164 2.88 10.26 -0.04
CA LYS A 164 2.85 11.54 -0.76
C LYS A 164 2.69 12.74 0.18
N ASN A 165 1.93 12.60 1.25
CA ASN A 165 1.65 13.69 2.18
C ASN A 165 2.93 14.26 2.82
N LEU A 166 3.94 13.41 3.05
CA LEU A 166 5.21 13.80 3.67
C LEU A 166 6.26 14.27 2.67
N TYR A 167 6.28 13.67 1.48
CA TYR A 167 7.47 13.73 0.62
C TYR A 167 7.23 14.35 -0.77
N GLU A 168 5.97 14.46 -1.22
CA GLU A 168 5.67 14.81 -2.61
C GLU A 168 4.93 16.12 -2.79
N TRP A 169 5.53 17.07 -3.52
CA TRP A 169 5.05 18.46 -3.62
C TRP A 169 4.58 18.85 -5.03
N SER A 170 4.43 17.88 -5.94
CA SER A 170 4.16 18.16 -7.36
C SER A 170 2.73 18.59 -7.66
N PHE A 171 1.79 18.35 -6.74
CA PHE A 171 0.37 18.63 -6.94
C PHE A 171 -0.24 19.28 -5.70
N SER A 172 -1.01 20.35 -5.90
CA SER A 172 -1.71 21.06 -4.82
C SER A 172 -2.86 20.27 -4.20
N SER A 173 -3.23 19.13 -4.79
CA SER A 173 -4.23 18.20 -4.25
C SER A 173 -3.67 17.34 -3.12
N ILE A 174 -2.35 17.19 -3.02
CA ILE A 174 -1.68 16.41 -1.98
C ILE A 174 -1.83 17.18 -0.66
N PRO A 175 -2.44 16.56 0.39
CA PRO A 175 -2.65 17.23 1.65
C PRO A 175 -1.37 17.25 2.48
N HIS A 176 -0.91 18.46 2.79
CA HIS A 176 0.27 18.73 3.61
C HIS A 176 -0.08 19.39 4.96
N THR A 177 -1.32 19.26 5.42
CA THR A 177 -1.66 19.70 6.78
C THR A 177 -0.91 18.84 7.79
N ARG A 178 -0.65 19.40 8.97
CA ARG A 178 0.00 18.68 10.07
C ARG A 178 -0.70 17.34 10.34
N ASP A 179 -2.02 17.36 10.42
CA ASP A 179 -2.82 16.18 10.74
C ASP A 179 -2.73 15.11 9.63
N ALA A 180 -2.76 15.52 8.35
CA ALA A 180 -2.60 14.59 7.22
C ALA A 180 -1.20 13.96 7.17
N ILE A 181 -0.18 14.70 7.60
CA ILE A 181 1.19 14.19 7.76
C ILE A 181 1.27 13.20 8.92
N GLU A 182 0.69 13.52 10.08
CA GLU A 182 0.64 12.62 11.24
C GLU A 182 -0.11 11.32 10.91
N ALA A 183 -1.23 11.39 10.18
CA ALA A 183 -1.98 10.23 9.71
C ALA A 183 -1.18 9.34 8.76
N ALA A 184 -0.45 9.93 7.80
CA ALA A 184 0.40 9.17 6.91
C ALA A 184 1.63 8.56 7.61
N GLN A 185 2.25 9.29 8.55
CA GLN A 185 3.34 8.81 9.38
C GLN A 185 2.91 7.61 10.24
N PHE A 186 1.68 7.64 10.78
CA PHE A 186 1.12 6.53 11.55
C PHE A 186 1.14 5.21 10.76
N MET A 187 0.76 5.23 9.48
CA MET A 187 0.79 4.05 8.61
C MET A 187 2.21 3.47 8.50
N ALA A 188 3.21 4.34 8.31
CA ALA A 188 4.60 3.91 8.25
C ALA A 188 5.11 3.33 9.58
N ASN A 189 4.72 3.93 10.71
CA ASN A 189 5.09 3.44 12.03
C ASN A 189 4.53 2.03 12.27
N LEU A 190 3.24 1.81 11.95
CA LEU A 190 2.61 0.50 12.05
C LEU A 190 3.36 -0.56 11.24
N PHE A 191 3.70 -0.26 9.98
CA PHE A 191 4.47 -1.19 9.14
C PHE A 191 5.79 -1.60 9.79
N VAL A 192 6.56 -0.62 10.26
CA VAL A 192 7.86 -0.88 10.88
C VAL A 192 7.68 -1.65 12.20
N ASP A 193 6.63 -1.37 12.97
CA ASP A 193 6.30 -2.15 14.17
C ASP A 193 5.98 -3.61 13.85
N LYS A 194 5.29 -3.90 12.74
CA LYS A 194 5.11 -5.30 12.29
C LYS A 194 6.42 -5.90 11.80
N ALA A 195 7.28 -5.13 11.13
CA ALA A 195 8.56 -5.63 10.62
C ALA A 195 9.50 -6.03 11.75
N ARG A 196 9.42 -5.38 12.92
CA ARG A 196 10.17 -5.77 14.14
C ARG A 196 9.77 -7.12 14.72
N ARG A 197 8.65 -7.72 14.31
CA ARG A 197 8.12 -8.98 14.89
C ARG A 197 8.77 -10.25 14.32
N ASN A 198 9.81 -10.15 13.50
CA ASN A 198 10.60 -11.27 13.03
C ASN A 198 12.10 -11.03 13.20
N ASN A 199 12.87 -12.11 13.30
CA ASN A 199 14.32 -12.08 13.53
C ASN A 199 15.14 -12.40 12.27
N GLN A 200 14.63 -12.03 11.08
CA GLN A 200 15.40 -12.23 9.86
C GLN A 200 16.59 -11.28 9.81
N THR A 201 17.70 -11.77 9.28
CA THR A 201 18.95 -11.03 9.12
C THR A 201 19.64 -11.45 7.83
N PHE A 202 20.53 -10.62 7.32
CA PHE A 202 21.47 -11.01 6.27
C PHE A 202 22.49 -12.02 6.80
N GLY A 203 23.16 -12.74 5.87
CA GLY A 203 24.17 -13.73 6.22
C GLY A 203 25.47 -13.11 6.76
N SER A 204 25.75 -11.86 6.37
CA SER A 204 26.86 -11.06 6.88
C SER A 204 26.56 -9.56 6.77
N GLU A 205 27.36 -8.75 7.47
CA GLU A 205 27.30 -7.29 7.38
C GLU A 205 27.64 -6.79 5.97
N GLU A 206 28.52 -7.47 5.24
CA GLU A 206 28.87 -7.12 3.86
C GLU A 206 27.71 -7.36 2.90
N GLU A 207 26.98 -8.48 3.05
CA GLU A 207 25.79 -8.75 2.24
C GLU A 207 24.68 -7.72 2.52
N GLU A 208 24.48 -7.35 3.78
CA GLU A 208 23.53 -6.30 4.16
C GLU A 208 23.95 -4.97 3.54
N ALA A 209 25.18 -4.53 3.78
CA ALA A 209 25.71 -3.27 3.28
C ALA A 209 25.57 -3.16 1.77
N ALA A 210 25.79 -4.24 1.01
CA ALA A 210 25.64 -4.26 -0.45
C ALA A 210 24.19 -4.19 -0.94
N ALA A 211 23.22 -4.61 -0.12
CA ALA A 211 21.80 -4.65 -0.49
C ALA A 211 21.03 -3.36 -0.14
N LEU A 212 21.57 -2.52 0.75
CA LEU A 212 20.88 -1.31 1.24
C LEU A 212 20.73 -0.24 0.15
N ILE A 213 19.66 0.55 0.26
CA ILE A 213 19.37 1.68 -0.65
C ILE A 213 20.47 2.76 -0.61
N TYR A 214 21.31 2.78 0.43
CA TYR A 214 22.42 3.73 0.59
C TYR A 214 23.49 3.62 -0.50
N ASN A 215 23.55 2.51 -1.25
CA ASN A 215 24.46 2.34 -2.38
C ASN A 215 24.01 3.08 -3.65
N TYR A 216 22.80 3.64 -3.64
CA TYR A 216 22.18 4.24 -4.80
C TYR A 216 21.96 5.73 -4.57
N SER A 217 21.97 6.51 -5.65
CA SER A 217 21.66 7.95 -5.62
C SER A 217 20.39 8.23 -6.39
N PRO A 218 19.42 8.97 -5.82
CA PRO A 218 18.22 9.32 -6.54
C PRO A 218 18.48 10.48 -7.49
N THR A 219 17.71 10.53 -8.59
CA THR A 219 17.69 11.65 -9.52
C THR A 219 16.51 12.56 -9.19
N TYR A 220 16.73 13.88 -9.20
CA TYR A 220 15.64 14.85 -9.13
C TYR A 220 14.88 14.87 -10.46
N VAL A 221 13.61 14.45 -10.44
CA VAL A 221 12.80 14.23 -11.64
C VAL A 221 11.64 15.21 -11.79
N SER A 222 11.31 15.98 -10.76
CA SER A 222 10.16 16.90 -10.79
C SER A 222 10.21 17.91 -11.94
N GLN A 223 11.40 18.24 -12.45
CA GLN A 223 11.59 19.19 -13.55
C GLN A 223 11.73 18.52 -14.93
N LEU A 224 11.95 17.20 -14.97
CA LEU A 224 12.26 16.49 -16.22
C LEU A 224 11.00 16.14 -17.02
N TYR A 225 9.88 15.93 -16.34
CA TYR A 225 8.55 15.74 -16.90
C TYR A 225 7.51 16.17 -15.85
N ARG A 226 6.21 16.20 -16.18
CA ARG A 226 5.12 16.38 -15.19
C ARG A 226 5.04 15.14 -14.27
N SER A 227 6.10 14.88 -13.53
CA SER A 227 6.27 13.78 -12.61
C SER A 227 5.45 14.02 -11.36
N SER A 228 4.80 12.95 -10.88
CA SER A 228 4.16 12.94 -9.56
C SER A 228 5.13 12.74 -8.40
N PHE A 229 6.43 12.68 -8.70
CA PHE A 229 7.51 12.42 -7.75
C PHE A 229 8.58 13.52 -7.82
N GLN A 230 9.13 13.90 -6.68
CA GLN A 230 10.26 14.81 -6.57
C GLN A 230 11.55 14.12 -7.04
N GLN A 231 11.80 12.93 -6.51
CA GLN A 231 13.01 12.15 -6.74
C GLN A 231 12.68 10.70 -7.06
N CYS A 232 13.47 10.07 -7.94
CA CYS A 232 13.36 8.65 -8.25
C CYS A 232 14.74 7.98 -8.24
N TYR A 233 14.80 6.75 -7.73
CA TYR A 233 15.92 5.85 -7.93
C TYR A 233 15.73 5.09 -9.25
N PHE A 234 16.79 5.00 -10.05
CA PHE A 234 16.83 4.21 -11.29
C PHE A 234 17.87 3.11 -11.13
N PHE A 235 17.55 1.91 -11.61
CA PHE A 235 18.37 0.71 -11.48
C PHE A 235 18.61 0.11 -12.87
N GLU A 236 19.82 -0.41 -13.11
CA GLU A 236 20.20 -1.12 -14.34
C GLU A 236 19.91 -2.62 -14.25
#